data_AF-A0A1A1ZMB3-F1
#
_entry.id   AF-A0A1A1ZMB3-F1
#
_cell.length_a   1.000
_cell.length_b   1.000
_cell.length_c   1.000
_cell.angle_alpha   90.00
_cell.angle_beta   90.00
_cell.angle_gamma   90.00
#
_symmetry.space_group_name_H-M   'P 1'
#
loop_
_entity.id
_entity.type
_entity.pdbx_description
1 polymer ?
#
loop_
_entity_poly.entity_id
_entity_poly.type
_entity_poly.pdbx_seq_one_letter_code
_entity_poly.pdbx_strand_id
1 'polypeptide(L)'
;MDRRRKPNPTERRRDLCDAAIHLLAHDGAKGLSHLKVDRRAGVPDGTTSFYFRTRSALLRAVAERLAELDLATLQSVADDGSTAPQHPSPSRLSQVVIQAGSEPQLSRTKARYELTMQATRDPALAAILQQATDGFTKLHREILVQLMPRGGELEPAVVEDLSNITLTFINGLLLRFAHGDRIIESPEQLDGILTAIATGILKNSGKGRLTRTGDAPARRRRAVASG
;
A
#
# COMPACT_ATOMS: atom_id res chain seq x y z
N MET A 1 -34.10 23.61 16.09
CA MET A 1 -33.28 24.54 15.28
C MET A 1 -31.90 23.95 15.16
N ASP A 2 -31.64 23.25 14.07
CA ASP A 2 -30.39 22.50 13.87
C ASP A 2 -29.28 23.49 13.45
N ARG A 3 -28.27 23.60 14.29
CA ARG A 3 -27.15 24.55 14.12
C ARG A 3 -26.33 24.01 12.94
N ARG A 4 -26.58 24.52 11.73
CA ARG A 4 -25.77 24.26 10.52
C ARG A 4 -24.31 24.57 10.84
N ARG A 5 -23.56 23.56 11.30
CA ARG A 5 -22.13 23.64 11.57
C ARG A 5 -21.48 24.06 10.26
N LYS A 6 -20.74 25.19 10.25
CA LYS A 6 -19.97 25.60 9.06
C LYS A 6 -19.14 24.39 8.63
N PRO A 7 -19.24 23.92 7.37
CA PRO A 7 -18.47 22.77 6.93
C PRO A 7 -16.99 23.05 7.17
N ASN A 8 -16.31 22.19 7.94
CA ASN A 8 -14.88 22.29 8.12
C ASN A 8 -14.21 22.03 6.75
N PRO A 9 -13.47 22.99 6.17
CA PRO A 9 -12.88 22.82 4.83
C PRO A 9 -12.01 21.56 4.72
N THR A 10 -11.29 21.19 5.78
CA THR A 10 -10.45 19.98 5.80
C THR A 10 -11.29 18.71 5.81
N GLU A 11 -12.38 18.68 6.58
CA GLU A 11 -13.33 17.56 6.63
C GLU A 11 -14.00 17.38 5.27
N ARG A 12 -14.47 18.49 4.67
CA ARG A 12 -15.03 18.45 3.31
C ARG A 12 -14.03 17.90 2.29
N ARG A 13 -12.77 18.32 2.37
CA ARG A 13 -11.71 17.82 1.48
C ARG A 13 -11.53 16.29 1.64
N ARG A 14 -11.62 15.77 2.87
CA ARG A 14 -11.58 14.33 3.16
C ARG A 14 -12.80 13.59 2.62
N ASP A 15 -14.01 14.12 2.82
CA ASP A 15 -15.25 13.51 2.29
C ASP A 15 -15.19 13.33 0.77
N LEU A 16 -14.70 14.36 0.06
CA LEU A 16 -14.53 14.31 -1.39
C LEU A 16 -13.50 13.26 -1.81
N CYS A 17 -12.39 13.15 -1.08
CA CYS A 17 -11.41 12.10 -1.32
C CYS A 17 -11.98 10.70 -1.04
N ASP A 18 -12.77 10.53 0.03
CA ASP A 18 -13.38 9.24 0.37
C ASP A 18 -14.41 8.82 -0.70
N ALA A 19 -15.20 9.77 -1.23
CA ALA A 19 -16.06 9.53 -2.39
C ALA A 19 -15.26 9.16 -3.65
N ALA A 20 -14.12 9.81 -3.88
CA ALA A 20 -13.23 9.49 -5.00
C ALA A 20 -12.55 8.11 -4.86
N ILE A 21 -12.15 7.69 -3.64
CA ILE A 21 -11.65 6.33 -3.36
C ILE A 21 -12.72 5.31 -3.76
N HIS A 22 -13.97 5.54 -3.37
CA HIS A 22 -15.07 4.66 -3.73
C HIS A 22 -15.24 4.55 -5.26
N LEU A 23 -15.24 5.69 -5.97
CA LEU A 23 -15.36 5.68 -7.44
C LEU A 23 -14.19 4.95 -8.09
N LEU A 24 -12.96 5.14 -7.63
CA LEU A 24 -11.81 4.41 -8.15
C LEU A 24 -11.94 2.91 -7.91
N ALA A 25 -12.40 2.50 -6.73
CA ALA A 25 -12.54 1.10 -6.38
C ALA A 25 -13.61 0.35 -7.20
N HIS A 26 -14.68 1.03 -7.61
CA HIS A 26 -15.85 0.41 -8.24
C HIS A 26 -15.93 0.68 -9.75
N ASP A 27 -15.51 1.87 -10.19
CA ASP A 27 -15.67 2.35 -11.57
C ASP A 27 -14.31 2.53 -12.28
N GLY A 28 -13.21 2.29 -11.57
CA GLY A 28 -11.83 2.47 -12.05
C GLY A 28 -11.46 3.92 -12.35
N ALA A 29 -10.26 4.15 -12.90
CA ALA A 29 -9.77 5.50 -13.21
C ALA A 29 -10.67 6.28 -14.20
N LYS A 30 -11.33 5.59 -15.13
CA LYS A 30 -12.29 6.21 -16.06
C LYS A 30 -13.58 6.67 -15.36
N GLY A 31 -13.90 6.04 -14.24
CA GLY A 31 -15.01 6.42 -13.37
C GLY A 31 -14.82 7.74 -12.64
N LEU A 32 -13.59 8.24 -12.52
CA LEU A 32 -13.31 9.42 -11.71
C LEU A 32 -13.41 10.73 -12.49
N SER A 33 -14.36 11.58 -12.10
CA SER A 33 -14.48 12.99 -12.53
C SER A 33 -15.02 13.83 -11.38
N HIS A 34 -14.76 15.14 -11.37
CA HIS A 34 -15.26 16.07 -10.35
C HIS A 34 -16.77 15.98 -10.15
N LEU A 35 -17.53 15.98 -11.24
CA LEU A 35 -18.99 15.87 -11.18
C LEU A 35 -19.46 14.56 -10.54
N LYS A 36 -18.79 13.44 -10.86
CA LYS A 36 -19.12 12.14 -10.23
C LYS A 36 -18.75 12.12 -8.75
N VAL A 37 -17.65 12.77 -8.36
CA VAL A 37 -17.28 12.92 -6.93
C VAL A 37 -18.31 13.75 -6.20
N ASP A 38 -18.74 14.89 -6.77
CA ASP A 38 -19.77 15.75 -6.17
C ASP A 38 -21.06 14.96 -5.89
N ARG A 39 -21.54 14.26 -6.92
CA ARG A 39 -22.73 13.41 -6.83
C ARG A 39 -22.56 12.28 -5.80
N ARG A 40 -21.41 11.60 -5.79
CA ARG A 40 -21.11 10.51 -4.86
C ARG A 40 -20.99 10.98 -3.41
N ALA A 41 -20.49 12.19 -3.19
CA ALA A 41 -20.39 12.83 -1.89
C ALA A 41 -21.68 13.53 -1.44
N GLY A 42 -22.70 13.63 -2.32
CA GLY A 42 -23.97 14.30 -2.03
C GLY A 42 -23.82 15.82 -1.85
N VAL A 43 -22.85 16.43 -2.54
CA VAL A 43 -22.58 17.89 -2.48
C VAL A 43 -22.98 18.57 -3.80
N PRO A 44 -23.15 19.91 -3.82
CA PRO A 44 -23.47 20.63 -5.05
C PRO A 44 -22.42 20.43 -6.15
N ASP A 45 -22.88 20.38 -7.40
CA ASP A 45 -22.00 20.32 -8.57
C ASP A 45 -21.00 21.49 -8.56
N GLY A 46 -19.72 21.19 -8.80
CA GLY A 46 -18.62 22.14 -8.78
C GLY A 46 -17.86 22.22 -7.45
N THR A 47 -18.36 21.58 -6.39
CA THR A 47 -17.68 21.56 -5.07
C THR A 47 -16.30 20.93 -5.18
N THR A 48 -16.17 19.79 -5.84
CA THR A 48 -14.88 19.10 -6.01
C THR A 48 -13.92 19.98 -6.79
N SER A 49 -14.39 20.69 -7.83
CA SER A 49 -13.56 21.58 -8.65
C SER A 49 -13.06 22.79 -7.88
N PHE A 50 -13.85 23.27 -6.91
CA PHE A 50 -13.44 24.31 -5.98
C PHE A 50 -12.26 23.87 -5.10
N TYR A 51 -12.28 22.63 -4.57
CA TYR A 51 -11.18 22.10 -3.75
C TYR A 51 -9.99 21.60 -4.58
N PHE A 52 -10.23 21.05 -5.76
CA PHE A 52 -9.23 20.39 -6.60
C PHE A 52 -9.38 20.85 -8.04
N ARG A 53 -8.66 21.90 -8.43
CA ARG A 53 -8.85 22.54 -9.75
C ARG A 53 -8.58 21.62 -10.95
N THR A 54 -7.76 20.59 -10.79
CA THR A 54 -7.41 19.65 -11.88
C THR A 54 -7.63 18.21 -11.46
N ARG A 55 -7.77 17.33 -12.46
CA ARG A 55 -7.87 15.88 -12.22
C ARG A 55 -6.61 15.31 -11.55
N SER A 56 -5.42 15.83 -11.88
CA SER A 56 -4.17 15.43 -11.21
C SER A 56 -4.14 15.89 -9.75
N ALA A 57 -4.61 17.11 -9.44
CA ALA A 57 -4.72 17.58 -8.06
C ALA A 57 -5.66 16.69 -7.22
N LEU A 58 -6.79 16.26 -7.80
CA LEU A 58 -7.70 15.31 -7.16
C LEU A 58 -7.02 13.96 -6.91
N LEU A 59 -6.31 13.39 -7.90
CA LEU A 59 -5.62 12.10 -7.73
C LEU A 59 -4.58 12.13 -6.60
N ARG A 60 -3.77 13.20 -6.53
CA ARG A 60 -2.76 13.38 -5.50
C ARG A 60 -3.40 13.48 -4.11
N ALA A 61 -4.47 14.25 -3.98
CA ALA A 61 -5.22 14.35 -2.72
C ALA A 61 -5.87 13.03 -2.30
N VAL A 62 -6.31 12.21 -3.26
CA VAL A 62 -6.82 10.87 -2.99
C VAL A 62 -5.71 9.93 -2.53
N ALA A 63 -4.52 10.01 -3.13
CA ALA A 63 -3.36 9.25 -2.69
C ALA A 63 -2.92 9.63 -1.26
N GLU A 64 -2.90 10.92 -0.95
CA GLU A 64 -2.68 11.43 0.42
C GLU A 64 -3.72 10.85 1.39
N ARG A 65 -5.00 10.86 1.00
CA ARG A 65 -6.08 10.32 1.83
C ARG A 65 -5.94 8.82 2.07
N LEU A 66 -5.54 8.04 1.06
CA LEU A 66 -5.24 6.62 1.23
C LEU A 66 -4.09 6.42 2.22
N ALA A 67 -3.01 7.20 2.12
CA ALA A 67 -1.90 7.14 3.05
C ALA A 67 -2.31 7.45 4.50
N GLU A 68 -3.18 8.45 4.71
CA GLU A 68 -3.76 8.74 6.03
C GLU A 68 -4.53 7.54 6.60
N LEU A 69 -5.36 6.89 5.76
CA LEU A 69 -6.18 5.74 6.17
C LEU A 69 -5.35 4.49 6.44
N ASP A 70 -4.29 4.28 5.66
CA ASP A 70 -3.35 3.17 5.86
C ASP A 70 -2.58 3.34 7.16
N LEU A 71 -2.08 4.55 7.43
CA LEU A 71 -1.39 4.86 8.69
C LEU A 71 -2.30 4.62 9.90
N ALA A 72 -3.55 5.06 9.84
CA ALA A 72 -4.52 4.82 10.91
C ALA A 72 -4.80 3.31 11.11
N THR A 73 -4.81 2.53 10.02
CA THR A 73 -4.97 1.07 10.08
C THR A 73 -3.75 0.41 10.75
N LEU A 74 -2.53 0.82 10.37
CA LEU A 74 -1.30 0.33 10.97
C LEU A 74 -1.20 0.69 12.47
N GLN A 75 -1.63 1.89 12.86
CA GLN A 75 -1.68 2.33 14.26
C GLN A 75 -2.67 1.49 15.10
N SER A 76 -3.88 1.26 14.59
CA SER A 76 -4.87 0.41 15.25
C SER A 76 -4.33 -0.98 15.55
N VAL A 77 -3.66 -1.61 14.58
CA VAL A 77 -3.07 -2.95 14.76
C VAL A 77 -1.89 -2.93 15.75
N ALA A 78 -1.15 -1.82 15.82
CA ALA A 78 -0.08 -1.67 16.81
C ALA A 78 -0.64 -1.57 18.24
N ASP A 79 -1.72 -0.83 18.43
CA ASP A 79 -2.36 -0.59 19.74
C ASP A 79 -3.03 -1.86 20.29
N ASP A 80 -3.72 -2.62 19.43
CA ASP A 80 -4.43 -3.86 19.81
C ASP A 80 -3.48 -4.97 20.29
N GLY A 81 -2.23 -4.99 19.79
CA GLY A 81 -1.22 -6.00 20.14
C GLY A 81 -0.52 -5.79 21.48
N SER A 82 -1.06 -4.93 22.38
CA SER A 82 -0.50 -4.63 23.70
C SER A 82 -0.86 -5.66 24.79
N THR A 83 -1.70 -6.64 24.47
CA THR A 83 -2.04 -7.76 25.37
C THR A 83 -1.35 -9.03 24.88
N ALA A 84 -0.48 -9.62 25.71
CA ALA A 84 0.22 -10.86 25.37
C ALA A 84 -0.78 -12.03 25.26
N PRO A 85 -0.94 -12.66 24.08
CA PRO A 85 -1.85 -13.78 23.93
C PRO A 85 -1.24 -15.07 24.50
N GLN A 86 -2.09 -15.94 25.05
CA GLN A 86 -1.72 -17.24 25.64
C GLN A 86 -1.40 -18.32 24.57
N HIS A 87 -1.56 -17.98 23.29
CA HIS A 87 -1.27 -18.81 22.11
C HIS A 87 -0.45 -18.01 21.09
N PRO A 88 0.30 -18.65 20.18
CA PRO A 88 0.99 -17.93 19.11
C PRO A 88 -0.04 -17.23 18.22
N SER A 89 -0.19 -15.92 18.40
CA SER A 89 -1.01 -15.08 17.53
C SER A 89 -0.32 -14.90 16.19
N PRO A 90 -1.08 -14.80 15.08
CA PRO A 90 -0.48 -14.49 13.79
C PRO A 90 0.22 -13.12 13.81
N SER A 91 1.23 -12.95 12.95
CA SER A 91 1.98 -11.71 12.85
C SER A 91 1.09 -10.54 12.42
N ARG A 92 1.40 -9.35 12.93
CA ARG A 92 0.66 -8.11 12.61
C ARG A 92 0.64 -7.81 11.11
N LEU A 93 1.73 -8.11 10.41
CA LEU A 93 1.81 -7.99 8.95
C LEU A 93 0.76 -8.87 8.29
N SER A 94 0.68 -10.13 8.68
CA SER A 94 -0.28 -11.06 8.07
C SER A 94 -1.71 -10.65 8.35
N GLN A 95 -2.00 -10.14 9.56
CA GLN A 95 -3.32 -9.58 9.88
C GLN A 95 -3.67 -8.40 8.95
N VAL A 96 -2.77 -7.42 8.80
CA VAL A 96 -2.97 -6.25 7.93
C VAL A 96 -3.16 -6.67 6.46
N VAL A 97 -2.33 -7.60 5.97
CA VAL A 97 -2.39 -8.06 4.57
C VAL A 97 -3.69 -8.80 4.30
N ILE A 98 -4.14 -9.69 5.19
CA ILE A 98 -5.40 -10.42 5.01
C ILE A 98 -6.60 -9.48 5.12
N GLN A 99 -6.57 -8.52 6.05
CA GLN A 99 -7.61 -7.51 6.16
C GLN A 99 -7.73 -6.66 4.89
N ALA A 100 -6.62 -6.41 4.18
CA ALA A 100 -6.62 -5.68 2.91
C ALA A 100 -7.43 -6.35 1.79
N GLY A 101 -7.77 -7.64 1.95
CA GLY A 101 -8.66 -8.38 1.07
C GLY A 101 -10.16 -8.26 1.40
N SER A 102 -10.52 -7.58 2.49
CA SER A 102 -11.92 -7.43 2.97
C SER A 102 -12.35 -5.97 3.02
N GLU A 103 -13.65 -5.69 2.89
CA GLU A 103 -14.14 -4.31 2.98
C GLU A 103 -14.05 -3.77 4.42
N PRO A 104 -13.77 -2.48 4.63
CA PRO A 104 -13.58 -1.42 3.61
C PRO A 104 -12.17 -1.35 2.98
N GLN A 105 -11.20 -2.14 3.43
CA GLN A 105 -9.81 -2.07 2.97
C GLN A 105 -9.65 -2.56 1.54
N LEU A 106 -10.45 -3.52 1.08
CA LEU A 106 -10.46 -4.00 -0.30
C LEU A 106 -10.69 -2.86 -1.29
N SER A 107 -11.67 -1.99 -1.01
CA SER A 107 -11.90 -0.78 -1.83
C SER A 107 -10.65 0.11 -1.88
N ARG A 108 -9.94 0.29 -0.76
CA ARG A 108 -8.70 1.07 -0.71
C ARG A 108 -7.58 0.42 -1.53
N THR A 109 -7.44 -0.90 -1.44
CA THR A 109 -6.49 -1.69 -2.24
C THR A 109 -6.75 -1.52 -3.73
N LYS A 110 -8.01 -1.68 -4.17
CA LYS A 110 -8.41 -1.47 -5.58
C LYS A 110 -8.09 -0.05 -6.06
N ALA A 111 -8.50 0.96 -5.27
CA ALA A 111 -8.22 2.36 -5.60
C ALA A 111 -6.72 2.64 -5.71
N ARG A 112 -5.89 2.06 -4.83
CA ARG A 112 -4.44 2.21 -4.88
C ARG A 112 -3.84 1.68 -6.19
N TYR A 113 -4.27 0.51 -6.66
CA TYR A 113 -3.78 -0.04 -7.93
C TYR A 113 -4.17 0.81 -9.15
N GLU A 114 -5.39 1.38 -9.15
CA GLU A 114 -5.79 2.35 -10.17
C GLU A 114 -4.87 3.58 -10.16
N LEU A 115 -4.52 4.11 -8.99
CA LEU A 115 -3.58 5.23 -8.85
C LEU A 115 -2.15 4.88 -9.29
N THR A 116 -1.67 3.68 -8.96
CA THR A 116 -0.33 3.22 -9.37
C THR A 116 -0.19 3.23 -10.89
N MET A 117 -1.23 2.87 -11.64
CA MET A 117 -1.22 2.95 -13.10
C MET A 117 -1.15 4.40 -13.60
N GLN A 118 -1.81 5.34 -12.92
CA GLN A 118 -1.74 6.77 -13.25
C GLN A 118 -0.39 7.39 -12.90
N ALA A 119 0.24 6.94 -11.81
CA ALA A 119 1.51 7.46 -11.29
C ALA A 119 2.67 7.35 -12.30
N THR A 120 2.59 6.40 -13.24
CA THR A 120 3.54 6.27 -14.37
C THR A 120 3.73 7.54 -15.20
N ARG A 121 2.75 8.45 -15.16
CA ARG A 121 2.73 9.72 -15.92
C ARG A 121 2.72 10.96 -15.03
N ASP A 122 2.72 10.80 -13.70
CA ASP A 122 2.67 11.90 -12.73
C ASP A 122 3.69 11.63 -11.60
N PRO A 123 4.92 12.16 -11.71
CA PRO A 123 5.98 11.91 -10.72
C PRO A 123 5.62 12.35 -9.29
N ALA A 124 4.80 13.38 -9.13
CA ALA A 124 4.37 13.82 -7.81
C ALA A 124 3.38 12.83 -7.18
N LEU A 125 2.48 12.25 -7.98
CA LEU A 125 1.63 11.15 -7.53
C LEU A 125 2.46 9.91 -7.16
N ALA A 126 3.46 9.57 -7.97
CA ALA A 126 4.38 8.47 -7.69
C ALA A 126 5.12 8.67 -6.35
N ALA A 127 5.61 9.87 -6.07
CA ALA A 127 6.26 10.20 -4.81
C ALA A 127 5.33 10.03 -3.59
N ILE A 128 4.06 10.47 -3.70
CA ILE A 128 3.07 10.29 -2.62
C ILE A 128 2.81 8.81 -2.35
N LEU A 129 2.59 8.02 -3.40
CA LEU A 129 2.37 6.57 -3.25
C LEU A 129 3.61 5.87 -2.67
N GLN A 130 4.81 6.25 -3.09
CA GLN A 130 6.05 5.69 -2.57
C GLN A 130 6.21 5.98 -1.07
N GLN A 131 6.00 7.23 -0.66
CA GLN A 131 6.07 7.62 0.74
C GLN A 131 5.02 6.90 1.60
N ALA A 132 3.82 6.65 1.05
CA ALA A 132 2.78 5.89 1.74
C ALA A 132 3.19 4.43 2.04
N THR A 133 4.04 3.83 1.20
CA THR A 133 4.54 2.46 1.39
C THR A 133 5.65 2.32 2.44
N ASP A 134 6.22 3.43 2.93
CA ASP A 134 7.32 3.40 3.92
C ASP A 134 6.87 2.81 5.26
N GLY A 135 5.66 3.14 5.72
CA GLY A 135 5.10 2.61 6.97
C GLY A 135 4.90 1.09 6.92
N PHE A 136 4.38 0.59 5.81
CA PHE A 136 4.20 -0.84 5.57
C PHE A 136 5.56 -1.57 5.51
N THR A 137 6.54 -0.98 4.84
CA THR A 137 7.89 -1.52 4.73
C THR A 137 8.58 -1.64 6.09
N LYS A 138 8.33 -0.70 7.02
CA LYS A 138 8.84 -0.79 8.40
C LYS A 138 8.25 -1.98 9.15
N LEU A 139 6.91 -2.11 9.17
CA LEU A 139 6.23 -3.25 9.81
C LEU A 139 6.71 -4.60 9.23
N HIS A 140 6.89 -4.64 7.92
CA HIS A 140 7.41 -5.80 7.22
C HIS A 140 8.82 -6.20 7.69
N ARG A 141 9.74 -5.23 7.81
CA ARG A 141 11.10 -5.46 8.32
C ARG A 141 11.12 -5.93 9.77
N GLU A 142 10.27 -5.36 10.63
CA GLU A 142 10.17 -5.79 12.04
C GLU A 142 9.82 -7.28 12.17
N ILE A 143 8.92 -7.78 11.31
CA ILE A 143 8.52 -9.18 11.34
C ILE A 143 9.56 -10.09 10.71
N LEU A 144 10.25 -9.63 9.65
CA LEU A 144 11.42 -10.36 9.13
C LEU A 144 12.48 -10.58 10.22
N VAL A 145 12.75 -9.58 11.06
CA VAL A 145 13.67 -9.72 12.20
C VAL A 145 13.17 -10.75 13.21
N GLN A 146 11.86 -10.83 13.47
CA GLN A 146 11.30 -11.83 14.38
C GLN A 146 11.38 -13.27 13.84
N LEU A 147 11.36 -13.43 12.52
CA LEU A 147 11.52 -14.71 11.83
C LEU A 147 12.98 -15.17 11.75
N MET A 148 13.95 -14.31 12.10
CA MET A 148 15.37 -14.65 12.11
C MET A 148 15.71 -15.56 13.32
N PRO A 149 16.61 -16.56 13.15
CA PRO A 149 17.09 -17.35 14.27
C PRO A 149 17.66 -16.46 15.37
N ARG A 150 17.23 -16.65 16.62
CA ARG A 150 17.74 -15.90 17.76
C ARG A 150 19.24 -16.16 17.91
N GLY A 151 20.07 -15.12 17.73
CA GLY A 151 21.51 -15.16 18.02
C GLY A 151 22.47 -15.09 16.81
N GLY A 152 21.99 -14.84 15.58
CA GLY A 152 22.86 -14.62 14.42
C GLY A 152 22.60 -13.29 13.71
N GLU A 153 23.63 -12.46 13.55
CA GLU A 153 23.59 -11.35 12.58
C GLU A 153 23.60 -11.91 11.16
N LEU A 154 22.58 -11.61 10.36
CA LEU A 154 22.58 -11.94 8.94
C LEU A 154 23.36 -10.90 8.15
N GLU A 155 24.06 -11.36 7.10
CA GLU A 155 24.66 -10.45 6.13
C GLU A 155 23.58 -9.51 5.56
N PRO A 156 23.82 -8.18 5.45
CA PRO A 156 22.80 -7.20 5.00
C PRO A 156 22.13 -7.56 3.68
N ALA A 157 22.88 -8.17 2.77
CA ALA A 157 22.37 -8.64 1.48
C ALA A 157 21.28 -9.72 1.61
N VAL A 158 21.36 -10.58 2.62
CA VAL A 158 20.33 -11.59 2.90
C VAL A 158 19.06 -10.95 3.43
N VAL A 159 19.19 -9.93 4.28
CA VAL A 159 18.04 -9.15 4.79
C VAL A 159 17.35 -8.40 3.66
N GLU A 160 18.13 -7.87 2.71
CA GLU A 160 17.59 -7.21 1.51
C GLU A 160 16.83 -8.19 0.61
N ASP A 161 17.39 -9.37 0.32
CA ASP A 161 16.71 -10.42 -0.43
C ASP A 161 15.41 -10.86 0.23
N LEU A 162 15.45 -11.11 1.55
CA LEU A 162 14.27 -11.43 2.35
C LEU A 162 13.22 -10.34 2.17
N SER A 163 13.60 -9.07 2.38
CA SER A 163 12.70 -7.93 2.26
C SER A 163 12.09 -7.81 0.86
N ASN A 164 12.91 -7.91 -0.19
CA ASN A 164 12.47 -7.74 -1.56
C ASN A 164 11.52 -8.87 -1.99
N ILE A 165 11.86 -10.13 -1.68
CA ILE A 165 11.07 -11.29 -2.09
C ILE A 165 9.73 -11.34 -1.36
N THR A 166 9.74 -11.17 -0.04
CA THR A 166 8.50 -11.22 0.75
C THR A 166 7.58 -10.03 0.44
N LEU A 167 8.12 -8.83 0.24
CA LEU A 167 7.32 -7.68 -0.21
C LEU A 167 6.76 -7.89 -1.62
N THR A 168 7.55 -8.48 -2.54
CA THR A 168 7.07 -8.82 -3.89
C THR A 168 5.92 -9.82 -3.83
N PHE A 169 6.03 -10.85 -2.99
CA PHE A 169 4.97 -11.82 -2.76
C PHE A 169 3.70 -11.15 -2.23
N ILE A 170 3.82 -10.32 -1.20
CA ILE A 170 2.70 -9.57 -0.61
C ILE A 170 2.04 -8.65 -1.64
N ASN A 171 2.82 -7.90 -2.42
CA ASN A 171 2.28 -7.05 -3.48
C ASN A 171 1.51 -7.86 -4.54
N GLY A 172 2.00 -9.06 -4.87
CA GLY A 172 1.28 -9.98 -5.74
C GLY A 172 -0.01 -10.50 -5.12
N LEU A 173 0.00 -10.80 -3.82
CA LEU A 173 -1.19 -11.22 -3.08
C LEU A 173 -2.25 -10.12 -3.00
N LEU A 174 -1.85 -8.88 -2.67
CA LEU A 174 -2.74 -7.72 -2.64
C LEU A 174 -3.38 -7.44 -4.02
N LEU A 175 -2.63 -7.66 -5.10
CA LEU A 175 -3.16 -7.52 -6.47
C LEU A 175 -4.20 -8.59 -6.77
N ARG A 176 -3.97 -9.84 -6.34
CA ARG A 176 -4.96 -10.92 -6.48
C ARG A 176 -6.25 -10.60 -5.74
N PHE A 177 -6.15 -10.10 -4.50
CA PHE A 177 -7.32 -9.63 -3.75
C PHE A 177 -8.11 -8.54 -4.50
N ALA A 178 -7.43 -7.57 -5.11
CA ALA A 178 -8.07 -6.49 -5.87
C ALA A 178 -8.94 -7.01 -7.03
N HIS A 179 -8.57 -8.14 -7.64
CA HIS A 179 -9.32 -8.77 -8.73
C HIS A 179 -10.23 -9.92 -8.27
N GLY A 180 -10.36 -10.14 -6.95
CA GLY A 180 -11.26 -11.14 -6.37
C GLY A 180 -10.68 -12.56 -6.28
N ASP A 181 -9.40 -12.75 -6.60
CA ASP A 181 -8.71 -14.03 -6.46
C ASP A 181 -8.16 -14.19 -5.03
N ARG A 182 -8.72 -15.14 -4.27
CA ARG A 182 -8.38 -15.38 -2.86
C ARG A 182 -7.78 -16.78 -2.71
N ILE A 183 -6.45 -16.83 -2.74
CA ILE A 183 -5.67 -18.07 -2.57
C ILE A 183 -5.21 -18.29 -1.12
N ILE A 184 -5.29 -17.26 -0.27
CA ILE A 184 -4.90 -17.28 1.15
C ILE A 184 -6.05 -16.66 1.94
N GLU A 185 -6.53 -17.39 2.94
CA GLU A 185 -7.77 -17.06 3.64
C GLU A 185 -7.55 -16.57 5.08
N SER A 186 -6.40 -16.89 5.69
CA SER A 186 -6.13 -16.55 7.08
C SER A 186 -4.72 -15.98 7.32
N PRO A 187 -4.54 -15.16 8.38
CA PRO A 187 -3.22 -14.65 8.76
C PRO A 187 -2.22 -15.76 9.09
N GLU A 188 -2.65 -16.86 9.71
CA GLU A 188 -1.80 -18.00 10.07
C GLU A 188 -1.29 -18.74 8.83
N GLN A 189 -2.13 -18.88 7.80
CA GLN A 189 -1.72 -19.43 6.52
C GLN A 189 -0.66 -18.56 5.86
N LEU A 190 -0.85 -17.22 5.90
CA LEU A 190 0.12 -16.28 5.37
C LEU A 190 1.45 -16.33 6.12
N ASP A 191 1.43 -16.40 7.46
CA ASP A 191 2.63 -16.56 8.28
C ASP A 191 3.41 -17.84 7.93
N GLY A 192 2.69 -18.96 7.74
CA GLY A 192 3.30 -20.22 7.32
C GLY A 192 4.03 -20.08 5.97
N ILE A 193 3.42 -19.38 5.01
CA ILE A 193 4.02 -19.12 3.68
C ILE A 193 5.23 -18.19 3.79
N LEU A 194 5.12 -17.08 4.53
CA LEU A 194 6.22 -16.14 4.72
C LEU A 194 7.40 -16.81 5.44
N THR A 195 7.12 -17.66 6.44
CA THR A 195 8.13 -18.46 7.15
C THR A 195 8.81 -19.45 6.21
N ALA A 196 8.05 -20.11 5.32
CA ALA A 196 8.61 -21.03 4.32
C ALA A 196 9.52 -20.30 3.32
N ILE A 197 9.09 -19.13 2.82
CA ILE A 197 9.91 -18.26 1.95
C ILE A 197 11.19 -17.85 2.66
N ALA A 198 11.09 -17.32 3.88
CA ALA A 198 12.23 -16.87 4.65
C ALA A 198 13.23 -18.01 4.92
N THR A 199 12.74 -19.17 5.37
CA THR A 199 13.55 -20.37 5.61
C THR A 199 14.27 -20.84 4.34
N GLY A 200 13.57 -20.81 3.19
CA GLY A 200 14.16 -21.18 1.90
C GLY A 200 15.31 -20.24 1.48
N ILE A 201 15.14 -18.93 1.70
CA ILE A 201 16.18 -17.93 1.42
C ILE A 201 17.36 -18.10 2.36
N LEU A 202 17.12 -18.30 3.66
CA LEU A 202 18.18 -18.48 4.66
C LEU A 202 19.02 -19.74 4.42
N LYS A 203 18.42 -20.80 3.88
CA LYS A 203 19.13 -22.04 3.50
C LYS A 203 19.84 -21.94 2.14
N ASN A 204 19.63 -20.87 1.39
CA ASN A 204 20.19 -20.74 0.04
C ASN A 204 21.68 -20.38 0.09
N SER A 205 22.50 -21.14 -0.63
CA SER A 205 23.95 -20.93 -0.77
C SER A 205 24.33 -19.57 -1.38
N GLY A 206 23.39 -18.88 -2.04
CA GLY A 206 23.59 -17.61 -2.74
C GLY A 206 23.77 -16.37 -1.85
N LYS A 207 23.57 -16.47 -0.53
CA LYS A 207 23.82 -15.40 0.48
C LYS A 207 23.49 -13.97 0.00
N GLY A 208 22.22 -13.65 -0.23
CA GLY A 208 21.83 -12.26 -0.51
C GLY A 208 22.06 -11.77 -1.94
N ARG A 209 22.08 -12.67 -2.93
CA ARG A 209 22.28 -12.35 -4.36
C ARG A 209 21.11 -12.79 -5.24
N LEU A 210 19.94 -13.05 -4.65
CA LEU A 210 18.74 -13.47 -5.38
C LEU A 210 18.03 -12.29 -6.04
N THR A 211 18.16 -11.10 -5.46
CA THR A 211 17.60 -9.86 -5.99
C THR A 211 18.73 -8.87 -6.30
N ARG A 212 18.52 -8.01 -7.29
CA ARG A 212 19.50 -6.95 -7.60
C ARG A 212 19.35 -5.86 -6.55
N THR A 213 20.45 -5.46 -5.93
CA THR A 213 20.52 -4.24 -5.11
C THR A 213 20.05 -3.03 -5.92
N GLY A 214 19.33 -2.13 -5.28
CA GLY A 214 18.68 -0.96 -5.90
C GLY A 214 19.59 0.09 -6.55
N ASP A 215 20.81 -0.26 -7.00
CA ASP A 215 21.57 0.59 -7.91
C ASP A 215 21.09 0.37 -9.35
N ALA A 216 20.43 1.42 -9.87
CA ALA A 216 19.92 1.51 -11.22
C ALA A 216 20.98 1.09 -12.27
N PRO A 217 20.57 0.51 -13.42
CA PRO A 217 21.54 0.16 -14.45
C PRO A 217 22.24 1.42 -14.95
N ALA A 218 23.57 1.43 -14.91
CA ALA A 218 24.39 2.38 -15.63
C ALA A 218 23.90 2.44 -17.09
N ARG A 219 23.27 3.56 -17.46
CA ARG A 219 22.98 3.90 -18.85
C ARG A 219 24.28 3.75 -19.63
N ARG A 220 24.43 2.64 -20.37
CA ARG A 220 25.44 2.55 -21.43
C ARG A 220 25.12 3.66 -22.42
N ARG A 221 25.84 4.78 -22.33
CA ARG A 221 25.93 5.76 -23.41
C ARG A 221 26.36 4.97 -24.65
N ARG A 222 25.45 4.84 -25.62
CA ARG A 222 25.82 4.53 -27.00
C ARG A 222 26.85 5.57 -27.40
N ALA A 223 28.09 5.13 -27.59
CA ALA A 223 29.05 5.88 -28.37
C ALA A 223 28.44 6.02 -29.77
N VAL A 224 28.05 7.25 -30.12
CA VAL A 224 27.85 7.63 -31.50
C VAL A 224 29.26 7.64 -32.09
N ALA A 225 29.62 6.55 -32.77
CA ALA A 225 30.75 6.56 -33.68
C ALA A 225 30.30 7.41 -34.88
N SER A 226 30.80 8.64 -34.93
CA SER A 226 30.84 9.44 -36.14
C SER A 226 31.81 8.78 -37.11
N GLY A 227 31.26 8.20 -38.18
CA GLY A 227 31.93 7.81 -39.41
C GLY A 227 31.09 8.30 -40.57
#